data_AF-A0A191ZFU2-F1
#
_entry.id   AF-A0A191ZFU2-F1
#
_cell.length_a   1.000
_cell.length_b   1.000
_cell.length_c   1.000
_cell.angle_alpha   90.00
_cell.angle_beta   90.00
_cell.angle_gamma   90.00
#
_symmetry.space_group_name_H-M   'P 1'
#
loop_
_entity.id
_entity.type
_entity.pdbx_description
1 polymer ?
#
loop_
_entity_poly.entity_id
_entity_poly.type
_entity_poly.pdbx_seq_one_letter_code
_entity_poly.pdbx_strand_id
1 'polypeptide(L)'
;MSQEIADTIKAEFERLTGISVSATFMQNGQSHNPTTLQTGWCGVYVFMNERCCFKVGKAGAKSKARWNSHHYNLDETTPSTMPKSIMKHKEQLKNQYPPEKHLEIDSLSKLNIQNWIKANMSRIELLIKDNGDSFALGLLEALAQYHLKPIFEGKNA
;
A
#
# COMPACT_ATOMS: atom_id res chain seq x y z
N MET A 1 8.83 9.91 -4.69
CA MET A 1 8.80 8.58 -5.34
C MET A 1 7.75 8.57 -6.44
N SER A 2 7.99 7.84 -7.53
CA SER A 2 7.28 7.99 -8.83
C SER A 2 6.93 6.62 -9.44
N GLN A 3 6.36 6.60 -10.65
CA GLN A 3 6.14 5.38 -11.44
C GLN A 3 7.43 4.55 -11.64
N GLU A 4 8.60 5.19 -11.63
CA GLU A 4 9.91 4.54 -11.83
C GLU A 4 10.20 3.42 -10.82
N ILE A 5 9.84 3.59 -9.54
CA ILE A 5 10.05 2.53 -8.54
C ILE A 5 9.11 1.35 -8.75
N ALA A 6 7.87 1.62 -9.21
CA ALA A 6 6.92 0.58 -9.56
C ALA A 6 7.43 -0.24 -10.77
N ASP A 7 7.98 0.44 -11.77
CA ASP A 7 8.56 -0.17 -12.97
C ASP A 7 9.83 -0.98 -12.63
N THR A 8 10.64 -0.49 -11.68
CA THR A 8 11.83 -1.22 -11.18
C THR A 8 11.44 -2.55 -10.52
N ILE A 9 10.48 -2.52 -9.60
CA ILE A 9 9.98 -3.72 -8.92
C ILE A 9 9.36 -4.69 -9.94
N LYS A 10 8.57 -4.16 -10.89
CA LYS A 10 8.00 -4.93 -11.99
C LYS A 10 9.08 -5.63 -12.81
N ALA A 11 10.07 -4.89 -13.30
CA ALA A 11 11.10 -5.43 -14.18
C ALA A 11 11.92 -6.53 -13.49
N GLU A 12 12.24 -6.34 -12.21
CA GLU A 12 12.94 -7.37 -11.44
C GLU A 12 12.08 -8.62 -11.23
N PHE A 13 10.81 -8.46 -10.87
CA PHE A 13 9.90 -9.58 -10.70
C PHE A 13 9.70 -10.37 -12.00
N GLU A 14 9.45 -9.67 -13.11
CA GLU A 14 9.29 -10.27 -14.44
C GLU A 14 10.56 -11.02 -14.85
N ARG A 15 11.75 -10.46 -14.59
CA ARG A 15 13.04 -11.12 -14.86
C ARG A 15 13.23 -12.40 -14.04
N LEU A 16 12.82 -12.42 -12.77
CA LEU A 16 13.00 -13.57 -11.88
C LEU A 16 12.01 -14.71 -12.17
N THR A 17 10.80 -14.38 -12.62
CA THR A 17 9.68 -15.33 -12.65
C THR A 17 9.14 -15.62 -14.06
N GLY A 18 9.36 -14.72 -15.02
CA GLY A 18 8.68 -14.72 -16.31
C GLY A 18 7.19 -14.35 -16.25
N ILE A 19 6.66 -14.00 -15.07
CA ILE A 19 5.25 -13.64 -14.88
C ILE A 19 5.07 -12.15 -15.08
N SER A 20 4.21 -11.75 -16.02
CA SER A 20 3.96 -10.34 -16.30
C SER A 20 3.22 -9.62 -15.16
N VAL A 21 3.63 -8.39 -14.90
CA VAL A 21 3.08 -7.51 -13.85
C VAL A 21 2.52 -6.24 -14.48
N SER A 22 1.30 -5.86 -14.07
CA SER A 22 0.81 -4.49 -14.27
C SER A 22 1.24 -3.64 -13.08
N ALA A 23 1.88 -2.50 -13.32
CA ALA A 23 2.40 -1.60 -12.30
C ALA A 23 1.85 -0.18 -12.50
N THR A 24 1.11 0.32 -11.51
CA THR A 24 0.45 1.62 -11.59
C THR A 24 0.75 2.44 -10.35
N PHE A 25 1.30 3.64 -10.54
CA PHE A 25 1.43 4.66 -9.50
C PHE A 25 0.24 5.62 -9.54
N MET A 26 -0.31 5.90 -8.35
CA MET A 26 -1.41 6.83 -8.12
C MET A 26 -0.92 7.92 -7.17
N GLN A 27 -0.79 9.14 -7.68
CA GLN A 27 -0.45 10.29 -6.85
C GLN A 27 -1.59 10.58 -5.85
N ASN A 28 -1.24 11.08 -4.67
CA ASN A 28 -2.18 11.57 -3.68
C ASN A 28 -3.15 12.65 -4.23
N GLY A 29 -4.24 12.89 -3.52
CA GLY A 29 -5.28 13.85 -3.91
C GLY A 29 -6.26 13.25 -4.93
N GLN A 30 -6.60 14.03 -5.95
CA GLN A 30 -7.65 13.68 -6.93
C GLN A 30 -7.34 12.45 -7.78
N SER A 31 -6.06 12.11 -7.94
CA SER A 31 -5.59 10.94 -8.68
C SER A 31 -5.54 9.66 -7.84
N HIS A 32 -5.81 9.73 -6.53
CA HIS A 32 -5.83 8.55 -5.66
C HIS A 32 -7.15 7.80 -5.83
N ASN A 33 -7.25 7.05 -6.93
CA ASN A 33 -8.43 6.27 -7.31
C ASN A 33 -8.06 4.78 -7.36
N PRO A 34 -8.18 4.05 -6.23
CA PRO A 34 -7.80 2.65 -6.15
C PRO A 34 -8.59 1.82 -7.14
N THR A 35 -7.93 0.89 -7.83
CA THR A 35 -8.65 0.00 -8.75
C THR A 35 -9.45 -1.04 -7.99
N THR A 36 -10.37 -1.71 -8.68
CA THR A 36 -11.02 -2.91 -8.16
C THR A 36 -10.24 -4.14 -8.55
N LEU A 37 -9.94 -5.02 -7.59
CA LEU A 37 -9.30 -6.30 -7.89
C LEU A 37 -10.25 -7.20 -8.70
N GLN A 38 -9.93 -7.39 -9.97
CA GLN A 38 -10.70 -8.22 -10.89
C GLN A 38 -10.60 -9.71 -10.52
N THR A 39 -11.61 -10.49 -10.90
CA THR A 39 -11.57 -11.95 -10.71
C THR A 39 -10.41 -12.56 -11.49
N GLY A 40 -9.66 -13.48 -10.87
CA GLY A 40 -8.49 -14.11 -11.49
C GLY A 40 -7.20 -13.28 -11.37
N TRP A 41 -7.21 -12.21 -10.58
CA TRP A 41 -6.04 -11.38 -10.30
C TRP A 41 -5.73 -11.37 -8.81
N CYS A 42 -4.45 -11.25 -8.49
CA CYS A 42 -3.95 -10.93 -7.17
C CYS A 42 -2.92 -9.80 -7.27
N GLY A 43 -2.55 -9.20 -6.15
CA GLY A 43 -1.61 -8.09 -6.22
C GLY A 43 -1.09 -7.59 -4.89
N VAL A 44 -0.13 -6.68 -5.01
CA VAL A 44 0.50 -5.95 -3.93
C VAL A 44 0.11 -4.48 -4.04
N TYR A 45 -0.26 -3.90 -2.90
CA TYR A 45 -0.51 -2.47 -2.76
C TYR A 45 0.53 -1.86 -1.83
N VAL A 46 0.87 -0.61 -2.12
CA VAL A 46 1.85 0.17 -1.36
C VAL A 46 1.21 1.51 -0.99
N PHE A 47 1.41 1.97 0.25
CA PHE A 47 1.09 3.31 0.69
C PHE A 47 2.35 4.08 1.02
N MET A 48 2.47 5.31 0.51
CA MET A 48 3.71 6.08 0.58
C MET A 48 3.45 7.58 0.41
N ASN A 49 4.45 8.39 0.73
CA ASN A 49 4.52 9.78 0.30
C ASN A 49 5.81 10.00 -0.52
N GLU A 50 6.17 11.25 -0.76
CA GLU A 50 7.38 11.57 -1.53
C GLU A 50 8.68 11.13 -0.85
N ARG A 51 8.68 11.03 0.48
CA ARG A 51 9.84 10.76 1.33
C ARG A 51 10.02 9.28 1.65
N CYS A 52 8.94 8.57 2.00
CA CYS A 52 9.03 7.21 2.51
C CYS A 52 7.83 6.33 2.11
N CYS A 53 8.04 5.02 2.20
CA CYS A 53 6.98 4.03 2.20
C CYS A 53 6.48 3.79 3.62
N PHE A 54 5.17 3.76 3.79
CA PHE A 54 4.52 3.48 5.06
C PHE A 54 4.21 2.01 5.23
N LYS A 55 3.59 1.41 4.20
CA LYS A 55 3.03 0.07 4.28
C LYS A 55 3.06 -0.59 2.92
N VAL A 56 3.39 -1.88 2.92
CA VAL A 56 3.24 -2.78 1.78
C VAL A 56 2.39 -3.95 2.24
N GLY A 57 1.42 -4.36 1.43
CA GLY A 57 0.65 -5.56 1.70
C GLY A 57 0.10 -6.18 0.43
N LYS A 58 -0.43 -7.41 0.56
CA LYS A 58 -0.98 -8.17 -0.58
C LYS A 58 -2.46 -8.53 -0.45
N ALA A 59 -3.09 -8.74 -1.58
CA ALA A 59 -4.43 -9.29 -1.72
C ALA A 59 -4.41 -10.47 -2.72
N GLY A 60 -4.79 -11.66 -2.24
CA GLY A 60 -5.02 -12.81 -3.12
C GLY A 60 -6.34 -12.67 -3.90
N ALA A 61 -6.55 -13.53 -4.90
CA ALA A 61 -7.74 -13.46 -5.77
C ALA A 61 -9.08 -13.62 -5.01
N LYS A 62 -9.06 -14.30 -3.86
CA LYS A 62 -10.23 -14.47 -2.96
C LYS A 62 -10.33 -13.38 -1.89
N SER A 63 -9.43 -12.39 -1.87
CA SER A 63 -9.32 -11.38 -0.81
C SER A 63 -9.56 -9.95 -1.33
N LYS A 64 -10.54 -9.78 -2.22
CA LYS A 64 -10.87 -8.49 -2.87
C LYS A 64 -11.06 -7.33 -1.88
N ALA A 65 -11.63 -7.60 -0.71
CA ALA A 65 -11.84 -6.57 0.31
C ALA A 65 -10.53 -5.96 0.84
N ARG A 66 -9.44 -6.75 0.89
CA ARG A 66 -8.08 -6.25 1.20
C ARG A 66 -7.52 -5.30 0.15
N TRP A 67 -8.01 -5.35 -1.10
CA TRP A 67 -7.57 -4.42 -2.14
C TRP A 67 -8.40 -3.14 -2.15
N ASN A 68 -9.73 -3.30 -2.06
CA ASN A 68 -10.69 -2.25 -2.38
C ASN A 68 -11.01 -1.33 -1.20
N SER A 69 -11.37 -1.88 -0.04
CA SER A 69 -12.05 -1.11 1.03
C SER A 69 -11.31 -1.12 2.36
N HIS A 70 -10.63 -2.20 2.71
CA HIS A 70 -10.03 -2.37 4.04
C HIS A 70 -8.95 -1.32 4.37
N HIS A 71 -8.23 -0.79 3.37
CA HIS A 71 -7.17 0.21 3.60
C HIS A 71 -7.65 1.66 3.68
N TYR A 72 -8.96 1.87 3.65
CA TYR A 72 -9.53 3.22 3.76
C TYR A 72 -10.44 3.35 4.97
N ASN A 73 -10.93 2.23 5.52
CA ASN A 73 -11.90 2.24 6.61
C ASN A 73 -11.24 1.77 7.91
N LEU A 74 -11.48 2.51 8.98
CA LEU A 74 -11.07 2.11 10.33
C LEU A 74 -12.20 1.30 10.97
N ASP A 75 -12.23 -0.01 10.69
CA ASP A 75 -13.13 -0.98 11.32
C ASP A 75 -12.46 -1.66 12.53
N GLU A 76 -13.23 -2.45 13.29
CA GLU A 76 -12.72 -3.16 14.46
C GLU A 76 -12.17 -4.55 14.11
N THR A 77 -12.71 -5.18 13.07
CA THR A 77 -12.53 -6.61 12.80
C THR A 77 -11.41 -6.93 11.80
N THR A 78 -11.01 -5.99 10.93
CA THR A 78 -10.01 -6.24 9.90
C THR A 78 -8.60 -5.97 10.42
N PRO A 79 -7.72 -6.98 10.56
CA PRO A 79 -6.37 -6.76 11.04
C PRO A 79 -5.47 -6.10 9.98
N SER A 80 -4.44 -5.38 10.43
CA SER A 80 -3.35 -4.84 9.61
C SER A 80 -3.79 -3.94 8.44
N THR A 81 -4.76 -3.05 8.68
CA THR A 81 -5.17 -2.04 7.70
C THR A 81 -4.29 -0.79 7.79
N MET A 82 -4.23 0.00 6.71
CA MET A 82 -3.50 1.27 6.71
C MET A 82 -4.01 2.23 7.81
N PRO A 83 -5.34 2.41 8.01
CA PRO A 83 -5.85 3.20 9.14
C PRO A 83 -5.37 2.71 10.51
N LYS A 84 -5.35 1.39 10.76
CA LYS A 84 -4.86 0.84 12.04
C LYS A 84 -3.37 1.09 12.24
N SER A 85 -2.56 0.94 11.19
CA SER A 85 -1.13 1.28 11.24
C SER A 85 -0.92 2.76 11.57
N ILE A 86 -1.68 3.67 10.95
CA ILE A 86 -1.62 5.10 11.28
C ILE A 86 -1.94 5.35 12.76
N MET A 87 -3.03 4.76 13.27
CA MET A 87 -3.44 4.97 14.66
C MET A 87 -2.43 4.42 15.67
N LYS A 88 -1.78 3.29 15.36
CA LYS A 88 -0.72 2.69 16.19
C LYS A 88 0.60 3.49 16.13
N HIS A 89 0.90 4.12 14.99
CA HIS A 89 2.21 4.73 14.71
C HIS A 89 2.14 6.23 14.42
N LYS A 90 1.25 6.98 15.08
CA LYS A 90 1.06 8.43 14.85
C LYS A 90 2.36 9.23 14.94
N GLU A 91 3.20 8.98 15.94
CA GLU A 91 4.48 9.71 16.08
C GLU A 91 5.44 9.42 14.92
N GLN A 92 5.56 8.16 14.51
CA GLN A 92 6.39 7.79 13.35
C GLN A 92 5.86 8.44 12.07
N LEU A 93 4.53 8.49 11.90
CA LEU A 93 3.89 9.19 10.78
C LEU A 93 4.21 10.68 10.80
N LYS A 94 4.06 11.36 11.96
CA LYS A 94 4.37 12.79 12.11
C LYS A 94 5.79 13.13 11.71
N ASN A 95 6.76 12.26 12.02
CA ASN A 95 8.16 12.46 11.60
C ASN A 95 8.36 12.48 10.07
N GLN A 96 7.40 11.94 9.30
CA GLN A 96 7.44 11.91 7.83
C GLN A 96 6.66 13.05 7.18
N TYR A 97 6.01 13.91 7.98
CA TYR A 97 5.25 15.07 7.53
C TYR A 97 5.74 16.36 8.21
N PRO A 98 5.56 17.52 7.58
CA PRO A 98 6.00 18.77 8.16
C PRO A 98 5.11 19.18 9.37
N PRO A 99 5.61 19.99 10.32
CA PRO A 99 4.93 20.27 11.59
C PRO A 99 3.49 20.78 11.46
N GLU A 100 3.16 21.52 10.41
CA GLU A 100 1.81 21.99 10.10
C GLU A 100 0.78 20.88 9.93
N LYS A 101 1.22 19.66 9.61
CA LYS A 101 0.37 18.47 9.48
C LYS A 101 0.16 17.72 10.78
N HIS A 102 0.90 18.06 11.85
CA HIS A 102 0.90 17.28 13.09
C HIS A 102 -0.47 17.34 13.78
N LEU A 103 -1.09 18.52 13.85
CA LEU A 103 -2.44 18.67 14.41
C LEU A 103 -3.49 17.87 13.62
N GLU A 104 -3.38 17.86 12.29
CA GLU A 104 -4.25 17.07 11.42
C GLU A 104 -4.09 15.57 11.71
N ILE A 105 -2.85 15.09 11.84
CA ILE A 105 -2.52 13.69 12.17
C ILE A 105 -3.02 13.30 13.57
N ASP A 106 -2.85 14.17 14.55
CA ASP A 106 -3.32 13.94 15.92
C ASP A 106 -4.85 13.82 15.97
N SER A 107 -5.55 14.61 15.16
CA SER A 107 -7.02 14.60 15.03
C SER A 107 -7.59 13.44 14.20
N LEU A 108 -6.76 12.53 13.67
CA LEU A 108 -7.25 11.41 12.86
C LEU A 108 -8.15 10.47 13.65
N SER A 109 -9.27 10.11 13.04
CA SER A 109 -10.38 9.32 13.58
C SER A 109 -11.05 8.48 12.48
N LYS A 110 -12.02 7.64 12.87
CA LYS A 110 -12.83 6.85 11.93
C LYS A 110 -13.51 7.72 10.86
N LEU A 111 -13.81 8.99 11.15
CA LEU A 111 -14.58 9.88 10.28
C LEU A 111 -13.75 10.56 9.18
N ASN A 112 -12.45 10.80 9.42
CA ASN A 112 -11.61 11.61 8.51
C ASN A 112 -10.43 10.83 7.89
N ILE A 113 -10.06 9.68 8.45
CA ILE A 113 -8.84 8.95 8.05
C ILE A 113 -8.85 8.50 6.60
N GLN A 114 -10.01 8.13 6.05
CA GLN A 114 -10.16 7.76 4.65
C GLN A 114 -9.74 8.89 3.71
N ASN A 115 -10.33 10.07 3.93
CA ASN A 115 -10.07 11.25 3.11
C ASN A 115 -8.63 11.71 3.29
N TRP A 116 -8.12 11.61 4.53
CA TRP A 116 -6.74 11.94 4.83
C TRP A 116 -5.74 11.06 4.07
N ILE A 117 -5.94 9.73 4.06
CA ILE A 117 -5.08 8.80 3.32
C ILE A 117 -5.06 9.16 1.84
N LYS A 118 -6.24 9.37 1.23
CA LYS A 118 -6.34 9.73 -0.19
C LYS A 118 -5.64 11.05 -0.49
N ALA A 119 -5.80 12.06 0.36
CA ALA A 119 -5.23 13.39 0.16
C ALA A 119 -3.73 13.46 0.41
N ASN A 120 -3.19 12.63 1.33
CA ASN A 120 -1.82 12.79 1.83
C ASN A 120 -0.88 11.63 1.48
N MET A 121 -1.38 10.53 0.94
CA MET A 121 -0.57 9.37 0.53
C MET A 121 -0.82 9.01 -0.93
N SER A 122 0.24 8.67 -1.63
CA SER A 122 0.22 8.01 -2.94
C SER A 122 0.09 6.50 -2.76
N ARG A 123 -0.33 5.82 -3.83
CA ARG A 123 -0.48 4.36 -3.86
C ARG A 123 0.21 3.75 -5.07
N ILE A 124 0.90 2.63 -4.88
CA ILE A 124 1.32 1.77 -6.00
C ILE A 124 0.45 0.52 -5.98
N GLU A 125 0.04 0.09 -7.16
CA GLU A 125 -0.64 -1.19 -7.39
C GLU A 125 0.19 -2.04 -8.34
N LEU A 126 0.57 -3.24 -7.87
CA LEU A 126 1.27 -4.26 -8.64
C LEU A 126 0.33 -5.48 -8.77
N LEU A 127 -0.09 -5.78 -9.99
CA LEU A 127 -1.09 -6.82 -10.28
C LEU A 127 -0.49 -7.94 -11.12
N ILE A 128 -0.77 -9.18 -10.74
CA ILE A 128 -0.41 -10.40 -11.48
C ILE A 128 -1.65 -11.29 -11.64
N LYS A 129 -1.66 -12.10 -12.71
CA LYS A 129 -2.69 -13.13 -12.85
C LYS A 129 -2.52 -14.18 -11.77
N ASP A 130 -3.63 -14.62 -11.20
CA ASP A 130 -3.65 -15.74 -10.27
C ASP A 130 -3.25 -17.01 -11.02
N ASN A 131 -2.17 -17.65 -10.58
CA ASN A 131 -1.65 -18.88 -11.13
C ASN A 131 -1.91 -20.10 -10.22
N GLY A 132 -2.64 -19.89 -9.11
CA GLY A 132 -2.96 -20.94 -8.14
C GLY A 132 -1.87 -21.19 -7.08
N ASP A 133 -0.70 -20.56 -7.19
CA ASP A 133 0.33 -20.58 -6.15
C ASP A 133 0.43 -19.22 -5.44
N SER A 134 0.67 -19.24 -4.13
CA SER A 134 0.81 -18.02 -3.33
C SER A 134 2.25 -17.50 -3.29
N PHE A 135 3.20 -18.23 -3.88
CA PHE A 135 4.63 -17.93 -3.83
C PHE A 135 4.96 -16.74 -4.72
N ALA A 136 4.42 -16.69 -5.94
CA ALA A 136 4.61 -15.56 -6.84
C ALA A 136 4.14 -14.24 -6.18
N LEU A 137 2.94 -14.24 -5.59
CA LEU A 137 2.42 -13.08 -4.87
C LEU A 137 3.26 -12.73 -3.63
N GLY A 138 3.75 -13.73 -2.91
CA GLY A 138 4.64 -13.54 -1.76
C GLY A 138 5.99 -12.94 -2.15
N LEU A 139 6.58 -13.39 -3.26
CA LEU A 139 7.82 -12.83 -3.79
C LEU A 139 7.63 -11.38 -4.25
N LEU A 140 6.52 -11.07 -4.93
CA LEU A 140 6.21 -9.70 -5.34
C LEU A 140 6.11 -8.75 -4.13
N GLU A 141 5.45 -9.20 -3.05
CA GLU A 141 5.36 -8.45 -1.80
C GLU A 141 6.74 -8.25 -1.17
N ALA A 142 7.56 -9.31 -1.12
CA ALA A 142 8.91 -9.24 -0.56
C ALA A 142 9.84 -8.31 -1.35
N LEU A 143 9.78 -8.33 -2.68
CA LEU A 143 10.53 -7.39 -3.53
C LEU A 143 10.09 -5.95 -3.27
N ALA A 144 8.78 -5.69 -3.22
CA ALA A 144 8.26 -4.37 -2.89
C ALA A 144 8.75 -3.91 -1.50
N GLN A 145 8.70 -4.77 -0.49
CA GLN A 145 9.21 -4.48 0.86
C GLN A 145 10.72 -4.22 0.86
N TYR A 146 11.50 -5.00 0.12
CA TYR A 146 12.96 -4.86 0.01
C TYR A 146 13.36 -3.50 -0.58
N HIS A 147 12.71 -3.09 -1.68
CA HIS A 147 12.98 -1.81 -2.34
C HIS A 147 12.49 -0.60 -1.54
N LEU A 148 11.29 -0.71 -0.95
CA LEU A 148 10.59 0.45 -0.38
C LEU A 148 10.76 0.62 1.13
N LYS A 149 11.13 -0.44 1.85
CA LYS A 149 11.40 -0.43 3.30
C LYS A 149 10.27 0.22 4.12
N PRO A 150 9.04 -0.33 4.08
CA PRO A 150 7.87 0.24 4.76
C PRO A 150 8.09 0.40 6.26
N ILE A 151 7.83 1.60 6.79
CA ILE A 151 8.10 1.91 8.20
C ILE A 151 7.11 1.30 9.19
N PHE A 152 5.93 0.87 8.74
CA PHE A 152 4.91 0.22 9.59
C PHE A 152 4.93 -1.32 9.50
N GLU A 153 5.99 -1.91 8.93
CA GLU A 153 6.14 -3.36 8.79
C GLU A 153 7.49 -3.85 9.36
N GLY A 154 7.57 -5.13 9.70
CA GLY A 154 8.78 -5.77 10.21
C GLY A 154 8.93 -5.70 11.75
N LYS A 155 10.07 -6.17 12.26
CA LYS A 155 10.29 -6.36 13.72
C LYS A 155 10.27 -5.08 14.56
N ASN A 156 10.47 -3.93 13.93
CA ASN A 156 10.52 -2.63 14.60
C ASN A 156 9.20 -1.84 14.47
N ALA A 157 8.14 -2.48 13.97
CA ALA A 157 6.80 -1.91 13.81
C ALA A 157 5.88 -2.24 15.00
#